data_AF-A0A3N8M0H2-F1
#
_entry.id   AF-A0A3N8M0H2-F1
#
_cell.length_a   1.000
_cell.length_b   1.000
_cell.length_c   1.000
_cell.angle_alpha   90.00
_cell.angle_beta   90.00
_cell.angle_gamma   90.00
#
_symmetry.space_group_name_H-M   'P 1'
#
loop_
_entity.id
_entity.type
_entity.pdbx_description
1 polymer ?
#
loop_
_entity_poly.entity_id
_entity_poly.type
_entity_poly.pdbx_seq_one_letter_code
_entity_poly.pdbx_strand_id
1 'polypeptide(L)'
;MRVRSWLRKEYPLAAPIVSQALQQAHATGWQGSGFDLQWIGRQGAYICGKETSLLNALEGRRSESRQRPPQITGYGLFGAPTLVHNMETLCSAPSIAMHGAAAYAGLGLSRSRGTKLGSACPQASVIRSSRSRRRPDAGADCMLPHAVRGGVGTSRADNACLRCRSTLQNL
;
A
#
# COMPACT_ATOMS: atom_id res chain seq x y z
N MET A 1 10.48 9.84 17.86
CA MET A 1 10.00 9.60 16.48
C MET A 1 8.51 9.93 16.40
N ARG A 2 8.12 10.81 15.48
CA ARG A 2 6.71 11.17 15.25
C ARG A 2 6.24 10.55 13.95
N VAL A 3 5.12 9.85 13.97
CA VAL A 3 4.51 9.22 12.81
C VAL A 3 3.14 9.84 12.56
N ARG A 4 2.88 10.18 11.31
CA ARG A 4 1.59 10.73 10.89
C ARG A 4 0.96 9.78 9.87
N SER A 5 -0.22 9.29 10.20
CA SER A 5 -1.07 8.49 9.31
C SER A 5 -2.05 9.41 8.60
N TRP A 6 -2.10 9.35 7.27
CA TRP A 6 -3.10 10.08 6.50
C TRP A 6 -4.25 9.15 6.11
N LEU A 7 -5.45 9.50 6.56
CA LEU A 7 -6.67 8.78 6.21
C LEU A 7 -7.53 9.63 5.30
N ARG A 8 -8.00 9.01 4.21
CA ARG A 8 -9.00 9.62 3.32
C ARG A 8 -10.33 9.72 4.04
N LYS A 9 -10.97 10.90 3.98
CA LYS A 9 -12.30 11.13 4.58
C LYS A 9 -13.37 10.22 3.98
N GLU A 10 -13.19 9.75 2.75
CA GLU A 10 -14.11 8.83 2.05
C GLU A 10 -14.16 7.42 2.67
N TYR A 11 -13.38 7.16 3.73
CA TYR A 11 -13.37 5.90 4.48
C TYR A 11 -14.04 6.06 5.85
N PRO A 12 -15.39 6.18 5.90
CA PRO A 12 -16.11 6.47 7.13
C PRO A 12 -15.96 5.38 8.19
N LEU A 13 -15.79 4.12 7.78
CA LEU A 13 -15.60 2.99 8.69
C LEU A 13 -14.18 2.92 9.25
N ALA A 14 -13.17 3.42 8.52
CA ALA A 14 -11.78 3.28 8.93
C ALA A 14 -11.41 4.26 10.06
N ALA A 15 -11.93 5.48 10.03
CA ALA A 15 -11.62 6.52 11.02
C ALA A 15 -11.91 6.11 12.48
N PRO A 16 -13.10 5.59 12.83
CA PRO A 16 -13.38 5.16 14.20
C PRO A 16 -12.51 3.96 14.61
N ILE A 17 -12.29 3.00 13.71
CA ILE A 17 -11.47 1.80 13.98
C ILE A 17 -10.02 2.20 14.28
N VAL A 18 -9.43 3.07 13.47
CA VAL A 18 -8.06 3.56 13.68
C VAL A 18 -7.98 4.37 14.97
N SER A 19 -8.96 5.23 15.25
CA SER A 19 -9.00 6.01 16.49
C SER A 19 -9.03 5.12 17.72
N GLN A 20 -9.89 4.10 17.72
CA GLN A 20 -9.99 3.13 18.80
C GLN A 20 -8.69 2.32 18.97
N ALA A 21 -8.08 1.86 17.87
CA ALA A 21 -6.82 1.12 17.91
C ALA A 21 -5.67 1.98 18.49
N LEU A 22 -5.63 3.28 18.17
CA LEU A 22 -4.63 4.19 18.74
C LEU A 22 -4.85 4.45 20.22
N GLN A 23 -6.11 4.59 20.66
CA GLN A 23 -6.44 4.69 22.08
C GLN A 23 -6.02 3.44 22.84
N GLN A 24 -6.27 2.26 22.28
CA GLN A 24 -5.82 0.98 22.86
C GLN A 24 -4.30 0.92 22.94
N ALA A 25 -3.59 1.28 21.87
CA ALA A 25 -2.12 1.31 21.85
C ALA A 25 -1.52 2.30 22.86
N HIS A 26 -2.18 3.44 23.08
CA HIS A 26 -1.79 4.38 24.13
C HIS A 26 -2.03 3.80 25.53
N ALA A 27 -3.19 3.17 25.77
CA ALA A 27 -3.53 2.56 27.05
C ALA A 27 -2.61 1.39 27.45
N THR A 28 -2.13 0.61 26.47
CA THR A 28 -1.19 -0.48 26.69
C THR A 28 0.27 -0.03 26.77
N GLY A 29 0.56 1.27 26.62
CA GLY A 29 1.91 1.83 26.66
C GLY A 29 2.76 1.58 25.41
N TRP A 30 2.15 1.13 24.30
CA TRP A 30 2.85 0.94 23.02
C TRP A 30 3.15 2.26 22.31
N GLN A 31 2.49 3.36 22.72
CA GLN A 31 2.78 4.73 22.29
C GLN A 31 3.19 5.59 23.50
N GLY A 32 3.95 6.66 23.25
CA GLY A 32 4.36 7.64 24.26
C GLY A 32 5.82 7.53 24.72
N SER A 33 6.47 6.37 24.58
CA SER A 33 7.88 6.11 24.96
C SER A 33 8.89 6.51 23.86
N GLY A 34 8.64 7.65 23.19
CA GLY A 34 9.46 8.12 22.07
C GLY A 34 8.94 7.71 20.69
N PHE A 35 7.82 6.99 20.62
CA PHE A 35 7.04 6.78 19.40
C PHE A 35 5.62 7.34 19.59
N ASP A 36 5.26 8.31 18.77
CA ASP A 36 3.94 8.96 18.80
C ASP A 36 3.30 8.85 17.41
N LEU A 37 2.13 8.21 17.32
CA LEU A 37 1.40 8.02 16.07
C LEU A 37 0.07 8.76 16.12
N GLN A 38 -0.12 9.68 15.18
CA GLN A 38 -1.35 10.44 15.05
C GLN A 38 -1.94 10.22 13.67
N TRP A 39 -3.27 10.08 13.61
CA TRP A 39 -3.97 10.03 12.32
C TRP A 39 -4.56 11.41 11.99
N ILE A 40 -4.58 11.74 10.70
CA ILE A 40 -5.07 13.00 10.17
C ILE A 40 -6.08 12.66 9.06
N GLY A 41 -7.32 13.09 9.26
CA GLY A 41 -8.37 13.01 8.25
C GLY A 41 -8.65 14.38 7.63
N ARG A 42 -8.49 14.51 6.31
CA ARG A 42 -8.90 15.72 5.56
C ARG A 42 -9.68 15.34 4.31
N GLN A 43 -10.42 16.30 3.76
CA GLN A 43 -11.25 16.15 2.57
C GLN A 43 -10.43 15.59 1.39
N GLY A 44 -10.97 14.58 0.72
CA GLY A 44 -10.26 13.83 -0.30
C GLY A 44 -10.07 14.61 -1.59
N ALA A 45 -8.82 14.91 -1.91
CA ALA A 45 -8.38 15.04 -3.28
C ALA A 45 -7.48 13.85 -3.60
N TYR A 46 -7.73 13.16 -4.71
CA TYR A 46 -6.87 12.06 -5.18
C TYR A 46 -5.40 12.49 -5.30
N ILE A 47 -5.18 13.78 -5.61
CA ILE A 47 -3.85 14.40 -5.73
C ILE A 47 -3.06 14.31 -4.41
N CYS A 48 -3.72 14.32 -3.25
CA CYS A 48 -3.08 14.14 -1.94
C CYS A 48 -2.48 12.74 -1.74
N GLY A 49 -2.78 11.77 -2.61
CA GLY A 49 -2.21 10.43 -2.54
C GLY A 49 -0.75 10.36 -2.99
N LYS A 50 -0.24 11.40 -3.66
CA LYS A 50 1.18 11.51 -4.01
C LYS A 50 1.97 12.05 -2.83
N GLU A 51 3.12 11.45 -2.57
CA GLU A 51 4.01 11.79 -1.46
C GLU A 51 4.26 13.31 -1.27
N THR A 52 4.65 14.04 -2.33
CA THR A 52 4.92 15.48 -2.25
C THR A 52 3.68 16.31 -1.95
N SER A 53 2.56 15.97 -2.58
CA SER A 53 1.28 16.63 -2.38
C SER A 53 0.73 16.38 -0.98
N LEU A 54 0.97 15.18 -0.43
CA LEU A 54 0.59 14.82 0.94
C LEU A 54 1.27 15.72 1.96
N LEU A 55 2.58 15.97 1.80
CA LEU A 55 3.33 16.84 2.71
C LEU A 55 2.79 18.28 2.71
N ASN A 56 2.48 18.82 1.53
CA ASN A 56 1.84 20.13 1.43
C ASN A 56 0.48 20.17 2.13
N ALA A 57 -0.33 19.12 1.96
CA ALA A 57 -1.63 19.02 2.63
C ALA A 57 -1.49 18.93 4.16
N LEU A 58 -0.46 18.25 4.65
CA LEU A 58 -0.15 18.16 6.09
C LEU A 58 0.34 19.49 6.66
N GLU A 59 1.04 20.30 5.87
CA GLU A 59 1.45 21.67 6.22
C GLU A 59 0.30 22.69 6.11
N GLY A 60 -0.88 22.27 5.67
CA GLY A 60 -2.04 23.16 5.47
C GLY A 60 -1.99 23.98 4.18
N ARG A 61 -1.07 23.66 3.27
CA ARG A 61 -0.97 24.28 1.94
C ARG A 61 -1.86 23.54 0.95
N ARG A 62 -2.06 24.14 -0.22
CA ARG A 62 -2.75 23.49 -1.34
C ARG A 62 -1.98 22.23 -1.75
N SER A 63 -2.71 21.14 -1.99
CA SER A 63 -2.17 19.81 -2.30
C SER A 63 -1.61 19.72 -3.72
N GLU A 64 -0.60 20.52 -4.03
CA GLU A 64 0.11 20.51 -5.30
C GLU A 64 1.39 19.69 -5.16
N SER A 65 1.82 19.04 -6.25
CA SER A 65 3.07 18.29 -6.24
C SER A 65 4.23 19.27 -6.23
N ARG A 66 5.08 19.22 -5.19
CA ARG A 66 6.38 19.89 -5.21
C ARG A 66 7.20 19.41 -6.41
N GLN A 67 7.89 20.34 -7.07
CA GLN A 67 8.90 19.99 -8.07
C GLN A 67 10.10 19.34 -7.36
N ARG A 68 10.68 18.30 -7.97
CA ARG A 68 11.99 17.76 -7.57
C ARG A 68 13.01 18.50 -8.43
N PRO A 69 14.11 19.07 -7.89
CA PRO A 69 14.71 18.95 -6.54
C PRO A 69 14.15 20.01 -5.56
N PRO A 70 14.13 19.81 -4.22
CA PRO A 70 14.87 18.86 -3.37
C PRO A 70 14.21 17.48 -3.15
N GLN A 71 14.99 16.52 -2.64
CA GLN A 71 14.48 15.21 -2.21
C GLN A 71 13.79 15.30 -0.83
N ILE A 72 12.70 14.55 -0.69
CA ILE A 72 11.84 14.54 0.50
C ILE A 72 12.51 13.91 1.73
N THR A 73 13.42 12.97 1.46
CA THR A 73 14.26 12.32 2.46
C THR A 73 15.13 13.31 3.25
N GLY A 74 15.54 14.42 2.63
CA GLY A 74 16.27 15.51 3.28
C GLY A 74 15.36 16.65 3.73
N TYR A 75 14.45 17.09 2.85
CA TYR A 75 13.56 18.24 3.08
C TYR A 75 12.10 17.85 2.84
N GLY A 76 11.47 17.28 3.86
CA GLY A 76 10.10 16.79 3.81
C GLY A 76 9.12 17.69 4.54
N LEU A 77 8.50 17.14 5.58
CA LEU A 77 7.48 17.79 6.39
C LEU A 77 8.09 18.85 7.32
N PHE A 78 7.65 20.10 7.23
CA PHE A 78 8.19 21.22 8.02
C PHE A 78 9.72 21.37 7.91
N GLY A 79 10.29 21.01 6.75
CA GLY A 79 11.73 21.05 6.53
C GLY A 79 12.53 19.93 7.20
N ALA A 80 11.87 18.96 7.85
CA ALA A 80 12.52 17.80 8.45
C ALA A 80 12.62 16.63 7.46
N PRO A 81 13.63 15.75 7.59
CA PRO A 81 13.74 14.54 6.79
C PRO A 81 12.52 13.65 7.00
N THR A 82 11.81 13.31 5.92
CA THR A 82 10.55 12.56 6.01
C THR A 82 10.55 11.38 5.04
N LEU A 83 9.99 10.26 5.50
CA LEU A 83 9.72 9.08 4.68
C LEU A 83 8.22 8.88 4.59
N VAL A 84 7.71 8.67 3.38
CA VAL A 84 6.30 8.37 3.16
C VAL A 84 6.19 6.98 2.55
N HIS A 85 5.45 6.11 3.24
CA HIS A 85 5.20 4.75 2.81
C HIS A 85 3.71 4.47 2.73
N ASN A 86 3.35 3.52 1.86
CA ASN A 86 2.00 2.97 1.86
C ASN A 86 1.78 2.14 3.14
N MET A 87 0.57 2.20 3.69
CA MET A 87 0.17 1.37 4.83
C MET A 87 0.37 -0.13 4.60
N GLU A 88 0.11 -0.64 3.40
CA GLU A 88 0.33 -2.06 3.05
C GLU A 88 1.79 -2.48 3.29
N THR A 89 2.74 -1.60 2.94
CA THR A 89 4.16 -1.84 3.16
C THR A 89 4.48 -1.88 4.65
N LEU A 90 3.94 -0.94 5.44
CA LEU A 90 4.16 -0.88 6.88
C LEU A 90 3.52 -2.07 7.61
N CYS A 91 2.32 -2.51 7.20
CA CYS A 91 1.65 -3.69 7.77
C CYS A 91 2.40 -4.99 7.50
N SER A 92 3.24 -5.03 6.47
CA SER A 92 4.09 -6.20 6.20
C SER A 92 5.32 -6.27 7.12
N ALA A 93 5.77 -5.13 7.68
CA ALA A 93 7.00 -5.05 8.47
C ALA A 93 6.97 -5.90 9.75
N PRO A 94 5.90 -5.93 10.58
CA PRO A 94 5.83 -6.81 11.74
C PRO A 94 5.93 -8.29 11.36
N SER A 95 5.28 -8.71 10.27
CA SER A 95 5.35 -10.09 9.79
C SER A 95 6.77 -10.48 9.37
N ILE A 96 7.48 -9.56 8.69
CA ILE A 96 8.89 -9.74 8.30
C ILE A 96 9.79 -9.80 9.55
N ALA A 97 9.54 -8.95 10.54
CA ALA A 97 10.33 -8.92 11.78
C ALA A 97 10.16 -10.22 12.60
N MET A 98 8.94 -10.78 12.64
CA MET A 98 8.65 -12.01 13.40
C MET A 98 9.10 -13.28 12.68
N HIS A 99 8.90 -13.38 11.36
CA HIS A 99 9.14 -14.62 10.60
C HIS A 99 10.45 -14.60 9.78
N GLY A 100 11.13 -13.46 9.74
CA GLY A 100 12.38 -13.27 8.99
C GLY A 100 12.17 -12.89 7.52
N ALA A 101 13.15 -12.17 6.98
CA ALA A 101 13.12 -11.67 5.61
C ALA A 101 13.11 -12.78 4.55
N ALA A 102 13.79 -13.90 4.81
CA ALA A 102 13.83 -15.04 3.88
C ALA A 102 12.46 -15.70 3.72
N ALA A 103 11.69 -15.81 4.80
CA ALA A 103 10.34 -16.38 4.77
C ALA A 103 9.40 -15.50 3.93
N TYR A 104 9.43 -14.18 4.14
CA TYR A 104 8.63 -13.23 3.35
C TYR A 104 9.08 -13.20 1.88
N ALA A 105 10.39 -13.27 1.63
CA ALA A 105 10.96 -13.34 0.28
C ALA A 105 10.48 -14.57 -0.51
N GLY A 106 10.23 -15.69 0.18
CA GLY A 106 9.74 -16.94 -0.41
C GLY A 106 8.27 -16.91 -0.85
N LEU A 107 7.50 -15.88 -0.49
CA LEU A 107 6.08 -15.74 -0.84
C LEU A 107 5.84 -15.17 -2.26
N GLY A 108 6.91 -14.97 -3.04
CA GLY A 108 6.88 -14.39 -4.37
C GLY A 108 7.79 -15.09 -5.39
N LEU A 109 7.86 -14.52 -6.58
CA LEU A 109 8.64 -15.04 -7.71
C LEU A 109 9.72 -14.02 -8.10
N SER A 110 10.95 -14.51 -8.23
CA SER A 110 12.13 -13.76 -8.71
C SER A 110 12.33 -12.39 -8.03
N ARG A 111 12.04 -11.29 -8.75
CA ARG A 111 12.13 -9.89 -8.31
C ARG A 111 10.88 -9.41 -7.56
N SER A 112 9.73 -10.06 -7.78
CA SER A 112 8.45 -9.73 -7.14
C SER A 112 8.23 -10.63 -5.93
N ARG A 113 8.87 -10.27 -4.82
CA ARG A 113 8.84 -11.02 -3.56
C ARG A 113 7.79 -10.49 -2.60
N GLY A 114 7.29 -11.36 -1.72
CA GLY A 114 6.30 -10.99 -0.71
C GLY A 114 4.86 -11.08 -1.18
N THR A 115 3.97 -10.51 -0.37
CA THR A 115 2.53 -10.51 -0.60
C THR A 115 2.07 -9.14 -1.07
N LYS A 116 1.14 -9.10 -2.03
CA LYS A 116 0.49 -7.86 -2.44
C LYS A 116 -1.02 -8.01 -2.32
N LEU A 117 -1.66 -7.03 -1.68
CA LEU A 117 -3.10 -6.91 -1.67
C LEU A 117 -3.57 -6.51 -3.07
N GLY A 118 -4.06 -7.50 -3.80
CA GLY A 118 -4.87 -7.25 -4.99
C GLY A 118 -6.25 -6.76 -4.56
N SER A 119 -6.79 -5.78 -5.26
CA SER A 119 -8.22 -5.52 -5.26
C SER A 119 -8.72 -5.94 -6.63
N ALA A 120 -9.12 -7.20 -6.78
CA ALA A 120 -9.87 -7.62 -7.96
C ALA A 120 -11.26 -6.99 -7.86
N CYS A 121 -11.55 -6.01 -8.71
CA CYS A 121 -12.91 -5.56 -8.91
C CYS A 121 -13.64 -6.71 -9.61
N PRO A 122 -14.62 -7.32 -8.94
CA PRO A 122 -15.97 -6.75 -8.94
C PRO A 122 -16.39 -6.26 -7.55
N GLN A 123 -15.76 -6.84 -6.51
CA GLN A 123 -15.64 -6.52 -5.09
C GLN A 123 -14.44 -7.37 -4.60
N ALA A 124 -13.55 -6.82 -3.77
CA ALA A 124 -12.14 -7.21 -3.61
C ALA A 124 -11.81 -8.67 -3.18
N SER A 125 -10.70 -9.24 -3.70
CA SER A 125 -10.09 -10.51 -3.26
C SER A 125 -8.56 -10.44 -3.09
N VAL A 126 -8.02 -11.10 -2.05
CA VAL A 126 -6.57 -11.14 -1.74
C VAL A 126 -5.82 -12.05 -2.71
N ILE A 127 -4.92 -11.48 -3.53
CA ILE A 127 -4.09 -12.26 -4.46
C ILE A 127 -2.86 -12.80 -3.73
N ARG A 128 -2.82 -14.11 -3.49
CA ARG A 128 -1.58 -14.81 -3.12
C ARG A 128 -0.83 -15.20 -4.39
N SER A 129 0.46 -14.89 -4.45
CA SER A 129 1.32 -15.47 -5.49
C SER A 129 1.47 -16.97 -5.17
N SER A 130 0.73 -17.82 -5.87
CA SER A 130 0.87 -19.26 -5.75
C SER A 130 1.98 -19.74 -6.68
N ARG A 131 2.78 -20.71 -6.23
CA ARG A 131 3.77 -21.40 -7.07
C ARG A 131 3.02 -22.06 -8.23
N SER A 132 3.16 -21.54 -9.46
CA SER A 132 2.68 -22.24 -10.64
C SER A 132 3.62 -23.41 -10.95
N ARG A 133 3.07 -24.63 -10.98
CA ARG A 133 3.73 -25.76 -11.63
C ARG A 133 3.82 -25.43 -13.12
N ARG A 134 5.02 -25.49 -13.68
CA ARG A 134 5.25 -25.29 -15.13
C ARG A 134 4.42 -26.31 -15.91
N ARG A 135 3.55 -25.84 -16.81
CA ARG A 135 3.21 -26.61 -18.00
C ARG A 135 4.21 -26.21 -19.08
N PRO A 136 4.82 -27.15 -19.80
CA PRO A 136 5.49 -26.80 -21.04
C PRO A 136 4.38 -26.43 -22.04
N ASP A 137 4.69 -25.56 -23.02
CA ASP A 137 3.88 -25.37 -24.24
C ASP A 137 2.77 -24.28 -24.27
N ALA A 138 2.86 -23.21 -23.46
CA ALA A 138 2.01 -22.02 -23.67
C ALA A 138 2.81 -20.71 -23.52
N GLY A 139 2.73 -19.84 -24.54
CA GLY A 139 3.38 -18.53 -24.60
C GLY A 139 3.10 -17.64 -23.39
N ALA A 140 4.06 -16.78 -23.06
CA ALA A 140 4.23 -16.08 -21.79
C ALA A 140 3.21 -14.98 -21.46
N ASP A 141 2.01 -14.98 -22.04
CA ASP A 141 1.07 -13.83 -21.97
C ASP A 141 -0.24 -14.09 -21.22
N CYS A 142 -0.41 -15.26 -20.59
CA CYS A 142 -1.58 -15.52 -19.76
C CYS A 142 -1.24 -16.37 -18.53
N MET A 143 -0.47 -15.81 -17.59
CA MET A 143 -0.45 -16.31 -16.21
C MET A 143 -1.55 -15.60 -15.41
N LEU A 144 -2.80 -16.02 -15.64
CA LEU A 144 -3.87 -15.77 -14.68
C LEU A 144 -3.61 -16.62 -13.43
N PRO A 145 -3.53 -16.05 -12.22
CA PRO A 145 -3.61 -16.86 -11.02
C PRO A 145 -5.01 -17.50 -11.00
N HIS A 146 -5.09 -18.82 -10.83
CA HIS A 146 -6.35 -19.49 -10.49
C HIS A 146 -6.90 -18.84 -9.23
N ALA A 147 -7.92 -17.99 -9.41
CA ALA A 147 -8.77 -17.52 -8.34
C ALA A 147 -9.33 -18.74 -7.61
N VAL A 148 -9.16 -18.78 -6.28
CA VAL A 148 -9.85 -19.75 -5.45
C VAL A 148 -11.35 -19.42 -5.54
N ARG A 149 -12.02 -20.16 -6.42
CA ARG A 149 -13.46 -20.31 -6.70
C ARG A 149 -14.36 -19.06 -6.61
N GLY A 150 -14.86 -18.70 -7.79
CA GLY A 150 -16.00 -17.83 -8.08
C GLY A 150 -15.99 -17.61 -9.59
N GLY A 151 -16.36 -18.65 -10.36
CA GLY A 151 -16.14 -18.69 -11.80
C GLY A 151 -16.81 -17.52 -12.54
N VAL A 152 -16.04 -16.79 -13.34
CA VAL A 152 -16.59 -15.91 -14.36
C VAL A 152 -16.94 -16.79 -15.55
N GLY A 153 -18.20 -16.75 -15.96
CA GLY A 153 -18.76 -17.58 -17.01
C GLY A 153 -17.97 -17.49 -18.31
N THR A 154 -17.80 -18.65 -18.94
CA THR A 154 -17.21 -18.79 -20.26
C THR A 154 -18.16 -18.19 -21.31
N SER A 155 -18.02 -16.92 -21.62
CA SER A 155 -18.44 -16.38 -22.90
C SER A 155 -17.39 -15.39 -23.40
N ARG A 156 -17.11 -15.44 -24.70
CA ARG A 156 -16.08 -14.67 -25.41
C ARG A 156 -16.26 -13.16 -25.26
N ALA A 157 -15.81 -12.60 -24.15
CA ALA A 157 -15.65 -11.17 -23.94
C ALA A 157 -14.47 -10.96 -22.99
N ASP A 158 -13.25 -11.16 -23.49
CA ASP A 158 -12.03 -10.63 -22.86
C ASP A 158 -12.03 -9.10 -23.00
N ASN A 159 -12.96 -8.43 -22.34
CA ASN A 159 -13.02 -6.97 -22.28
C ASN A 159 -12.02 -6.51 -21.20
N ALA A 160 -10.81 -6.19 -21.66
CA ALA A 160 -9.75 -5.42 -21.00
C ALA A 160 -9.71 -5.46 -19.46
N CYS A 161 -8.82 -6.28 -18.89
CA CYS A 161 -8.41 -6.13 -17.49
C CYS A 161 -7.54 -4.86 -17.35
N LEU A 162 -8.08 -3.82 -16.72
CA LEU A 162 -7.33 -2.62 -16.35
C LEU A 162 -6.34 -2.94 -15.23
N ARG A 163 -5.19 -3.48 -15.63
CA ARG A 163 -4.05 -3.60 -14.74
C ARG A 163 -3.43 -2.21 -14.61
N CYS A 164 -3.37 -1.68 -13.38
CA CYS A 164 -2.56 -0.50 -13.10
C CYS A 164 -1.10 -0.85 -13.44
N ARG A 165 -0.63 -0.45 -14.64
CA ARG A 165 0.79 -0.49 -15.02
C ARG A 165 1.52 0.53 -14.16
N SER A 166 1.79 0.18 -12.91
CA SER A 166 2.85 0.85 -12.15
C SER A 166 4.17 0.36 -12.72
N THR A 167 4.76 1.19 -13.59
CA THR A 167 6.21 1.31 -13.80
C THR A 167 6.99 -0.01 -13.85
N LEU A 168 6.84 -0.75 -14.96
CA LEU A 168 7.86 -1.67 -15.50
C LEU A 168 8.18 -1.26 -16.96
N GLN A 169 8.27 0.04 -17.20
CA GLN A 169 8.91 0.61 -18.38
C GLN A 169 10.00 1.53 -17.84
N ASN A 170 11.25 1.27 -18.24
CA ASN A 170 12.50 1.89 -17.81
C ASN A 170 13.21 1.19 -16.63
N LEU A 171 13.65 -0.05 -16.88
CA LEU A 171 15.06 -0.41 -16.75
C LEU A 171 15.54 -0.91 -18.12
#